data_AF-A0A3D4HDV2-F1
#
_entry.id   AF-A0A3D4HDV2-F1
#
_cell.length_a   1.000
_cell.length_b   1.000
_cell.length_c   1.000
_cell.angle_alpha   90.00
_cell.angle_beta   90.00
_cell.angle_gamma   90.00
#
_symmetry.space_group_name_H-M   'P 1'
#
loop_
_entity.id
_entity.type
_entity.pdbx_description
1 polymer ?
#
loop_
_entity_poly.entity_id
_entity_poly.type
_entity_poly.pdbx_seq_one_letter_code
_entity_poly.pdbx_strand_id
1 'polypeptide(L)'
;TTELEMHPSNQPLASLDELSSIIGFRELFFDDDGVPNENFDRLSDVVTHYPVQMMNVNSAEPLALLSLAGLNEIQIETIEEFLAGFDGEPGTDDDNYFANAGELSDVIGETERGVPLSQQISVLTVKVTVQEKGSSYSLIGTLSTGLETSENGETGELEYPFLFLELREEPGMNNASPS
;
A
#
# COMPACT_ATOMS: atom_id res chain seq x y z
N THR A 1 -20.69 -26.38 18.52
CA THR A 1 -20.02 -25.32 17.76
C THR A 1 -18.56 -25.65 17.85
N THR A 2 -17.94 -26.05 16.74
CA THR A 2 -16.52 -26.41 16.74
C THR A 2 -15.75 -25.11 16.89
N GLU A 3 -15.19 -24.84 18.07
CA GLU A 3 -14.16 -23.82 18.19
C GLU A 3 -13.05 -24.22 17.23
N LEU A 4 -12.85 -23.41 16.19
CA LEU A 4 -11.71 -23.56 15.30
C LEU A 4 -10.48 -23.26 16.17
N GLU A 5 -9.67 -24.27 16.47
CA GLU A 5 -8.41 -24.04 17.17
C GLU A 5 -7.53 -23.15 16.27
N MET A 6 -7.37 -21.89 16.67
CA MET A 6 -6.48 -20.94 16.00
C MET A 6 -5.12 -20.98 16.68
N HIS A 7 -4.07 -21.06 15.88
CA HIS A 7 -2.69 -21.00 16.34
C HIS A 7 -1.99 -19.78 15.73
N PRO A 8 -1.02 -19.18 16.44
CA PRO A 8 -0.22 -18.12 15.86
C PRO A 8 0.55 -18.65 14.65
N SER A 9 0.45 -17.92 13.53
CA SER A 9 1.13 -18.27 12.27
C SER A 9 2.65 -18.32 12.45
N ASN A 10 3.22 -17.43 13.29
CA ASN A 10 4.67 -17.25 13.44
C ASN A 10 5.40 -17.02 12.09
N GLN A 11 4.70 -16.46 11.12
CA GLN A 11 5.20 -16.02 9.82
C GLN A 11 4.89 -14.52 9.64
N PRO A 12 5.53 -13.85 8.65
CA PRO A 12 5.07 -12.54 8.20
C PRO A 12 3.58 -12.57 7.83
N LEU A 13 2.89 -11.44 8.03
CA LEU A 13 1.48 -11.29 7.65
C LEU A 13 1.34 -11.46 6.13
N ALA A 14 0.40 -12.28 5.69
CA ALA A 14 0.01 -12.40 4.28
C ALA A 14 -1.04 -11.35 3.89
N SER A 15 -1.81 -10.84 4.85
CA SER A 15 -2.67 -9.66 4.67
C SER A 15 -2.82 -8.85 5.96
N LEU A 16 -3.26 -7.59 5.84
CA LEU A 16 -3.60 -6.80 7.02
C LEU A 16 -4.88 -7.30 7.72
N ASP A 17 -5.75 -8.03 7.01
CA ASP A 17 -6.97 -8.61 7.59
C ASP A 17 -6.66 -9.64 8.68
N GLU A 18 -5.48 -10.26 8.65
CA GLU A 18 -5.01 -11.18 9.70
C GLU A 18 -4.91 -10.50 11.07
N LEU A 19 -4.79 -9.17 11.13
CA LEU A 19 -4.79 -8.41 12.38
C LEU A 19 -6.10 -8.60 13.17
N SER A 20 -7.20 -8.97 12.51
CA SER A 20 -8.47 -9.32 13.16
C SER A 20 -8.34 -10.51 14.14
N SER A 21 -7.31 -11.34 13.97
CA SER A 21 -7.05 -12.49 14.84
C SER A 21 -6.24 -12.14 16.09
N ILE A 22 -5.70 -10.91 16.17
CA ILE A 22 -4.91 -10.43 17.30
C ILE A 22 -5.82 -9.62 18.23
N ILE A 23 -5.98 -10.05 19.49
CA ILE A 23 -6.95 -9.49 20.45
C ILE A 23 -6.94 -7.96 20.49
N GLY A 24 -5.77 -7.34 20.70
CA GLY A 24 -5.66 -5.88 20.80
C GLY A 24 -5.94 -5.14 19.49
N PHE A 25 -5.67 -5.76 18.34
CA PHE A 25 -6.01 -5.16 17.04
C PHE A 25 -7.49 -5.31 16.73
N ARG A 26 -8.05 -6.49 17.00
CA ARG A 26 -9.48 -6.77 16.82
C ARG A 26 -10.35 -5.74 17.55
N GLU A 27 -10.02 -5.45 18.80
CA GLU A 27 -10.79 -4.51 19.63
C GLU A 27 -10.70 -3.04 19.17
N LEU A 28 -9.61 -2.66 18.50
CA LEU A 28 -9.37 -1.26 18.10
C LEU A 28 -9.75 -0.97 16.64
N PHE A 29 -9.56 -1.95 15.76
CA PHE A 29 -9.61 -1.79 14.32
C PHE A 29 -10.77 -2.54 13.66
N PHE A 30 -11.48 -3.39 14.40
CA PHE A 30 -12.61 -4.15 13.88
C PHE A 30 -13.83 -3.96 14.78
N ASP A 31 -15.02 -4.15 14.22
CA ASP A 31 -16.26 -4.18 15.00
C ASP A 31 -16.55 -5.58 15.58
N ASP A 32 -17.67 -5.70 16.29
CA ASP A 32 -18.09 -6.96 16.93
C ASP A 32 -18.34 -8.09 15.93
N ASP A 33 -18.62 -7.76 14.66
CA ASP A 33 -18.82 -8.70 13.56
C ASP A 33 -17.50 -9.02 12.81
N GLY A 34 -16.38 -8.41 13.24
CA GLY A 34 -15.05 -8.60 12.65
C GLY A 34 -14.82 -7.79 11.37
N VAL A 35 -15.63 -6.78 11.10
CA VAL A 35 -15.52 -5.90 9.93
C VAL A 35 -14.54 -4.75 10.26
N PRO A 36 -13.63 -4.40 9.34
CA PRO A 36 -12.76 -3.22 9.49
C PRO A 36 -13.53 -1.94 9.79
N ASN A 37 -13.03 -1.14 10.73
CA ASN A 37 -13.58 0.17 11.08
C ASN A 37 -12.69 1.33 10.54
N GLU A 38 -13.09 2.58 10.78
CA GLU A 38 -12.36 3.76 10.30
C GLU A 38 -10.89 3.82 10.78
N ASN A 39 -10.58 3.27 11.96
CA ASN A 39 -9.19 3.21 12.41
C ASN A 39 -8.38 2.22 11.58
N PHE A 40 -8.99 1.12 11.12
CA PHE A 40 -8.32 0.16 10.25
C PHE A 40 -8.02 0.78 8.90
N ASP A 41 -8.98 1.52 8.34
CA ASP A 41 -8.79 2.22 7.06
C ASP A 41 -7.57 3.14 7.15
N ARG A 42 -7.52 4.01 8.17
CA ARG A 42 -6.38 4.90 8.43
C ARG A 42 -5.06 4.15 8.65
N LEU A 43 -5.09 3.00 9.34
CA LEU A 43 -3.90 2.18 9.51
C LEU A 43 -3.43 1.64 8.15
N SER A 44 -4.37 1.12 7.35
CA SER A 44 -4.10 0.48 6.06
C SER A 44 -3.57 1.45 5.00
N ASP A 45 -3.85 2.74 5.13
CA ASP A 45 -3.28 3.80 4.29
C ASP A 45 -1.80 4.08 4.58
N VAL A 46 -1.36 3.79 5.82
CA VAL A 46 -0.02 4.15 6.33
C VAL A 46 0.94 2.96 6.34
N VAL A 47 0.43 1.74 6.50
CA VAL A 47 1.25 0.53 6.67
C VAL A 47 0.99 -0.50 5.59
N THR A 48 1.97 -1.36 5.37
CA THR A 48 1.84 -2.51 4.46
C THR A 48 2.40 -3.77 5.09
N HIS A 49 1.86 -4.92 4.70
CA HIS A 49 2.39 -6.23 5.08
C HIS A 49 3.57 -6.65 4.19
N TYR A 50 3.81 -5.96 3.06
CA TYR A 50 4.96 -6.24 2.20
C TYR A 50 6.28 -5.87 2.90
N PRO A 51 7.38 -6.60 2.62
CA PRO A 51 8.68 -6.38 3.27
C PRO A 51 9.41 -5.16 2.68
N VAL A 52 8.91 -3.96 2.98
CA VAL A 52 9.48 -2.69 2.51
C VAL A 52 10.44 -2.14 3.56
N GLN A 53 11.66 -1.79 3.15
CA GLN A 53 12.70 -1.25 4.04
C GLN A 53 12.75 0.28 4.06
N MET A 54 12.34 0.92 2.96
CA MET A 54 12.34 2.37 2.79
C MET A 54 11.02 2.82 2.15
N MET A 55 10.43 3.87 2.69
CA MET A 55 9.20 4.47 2.17
C MET A 55 9.51 5.31 0.94
N ASN A 56 8.66 5.22 -0.07
CA ASN A 56 8.80 6.05 -1.26
C ASN A 56 8.23 7.45 -0.97
N VAL A 57 9.07 8.48 -0.93
CA VAL A 57 8.65 9.86 -0.65
C VAL A 57 7.65 10.40 -1.67
N ASN A 58 7.68 9.90 -2.91
CA ASN A 58 6.78 10.35 -3.98
C ASN A 58 5.35 9.77 -3.85
N SER A 59 5.13 8.82 -2.94
CA SER A 59 3.83 8.13 -2.81
C SER A 59 3.43 7.79 -1.38
N ALA A 60 4.27 8.11 -0.40
CA ALA A 60 4.00 7.84 1.00
C ALA A 60 2.92 8.80 1.49
N GLU A 61 2.02 8.28 2.32
CA GLU A 61 0.98 9.09 2.94
C GLU A 61 1.61 10.07 3.99
N PRO A 62 1.09 11.29 4.14
CA PRO A 62 1.63 12.31 5.05
C PRO A 62 1.83 11.86 6.51
N LEU A 63 0.87 11.17 7.11
CA LEU A 63 0.98 10.57 8.44
C LEU A 63 2.07 9.49 8.51
N ALA A 64 2.34 8.74 7.43
CA ALA A 64 3.48 7.83 7.35
C ALA A 64 4.81 8.60 7.40
N LEU A 65 4.92 9.68 6.63
CA LEU A 65 6.10 10.55 6.62
C LEU A 65 6.36 11.20 7.98
N LEU A 66 5.30 11.65 8.66
CA LEU A 66 5.35 12.21 10.01
C LEU A 66 5.78 11.17 11.04
N SER A 67 5.08 10.03 11.07
CA SER A 67 5.17 9.06 12.18
C SER A 67 6.36 8.11 12.06
N LEU A 68 6.71 7.71 10.83
CA LEU A 68 7.70 6.66 10.57
C LEU A 68 9.02 7.23 10.04
N ALA A 69 8.97 8.31 9.23
CA ALA A 69 10.17 8.99 8.76
C ALA A 69 10.62 10.14 9.67
N GLY A 70 9.80 10.56 10.63
CA GLY A 70 10.15 11.63 11.57
C GLY A 70 10.27 13.00 10.91
N LEU A 71 9.65 13.19 9.75
CA LEU A 71 9.54 14.52 9.13
C LEU A 71 8.59 15.38 9.95
N ASN A 72 8.85 16.69 9.99
CA ASN A 72 7.91 17.62 10.62
C ASN A 72 6.84 18.12 9.64
N GLU A 73 5.78 18.74 10.16
CA GLU A 73 4.64 19.24 9.36
C GLU A 73 5.07 20.17 8.23
N ILE A 74 6.04 21.06 8.47
CA ILE A 74 6.54 22.00 7.46
C ILE A 74 7.24 21.23 6.32
N GLN A 75 8.03 20.21 6.65
CA GLN A 75 8.70 19.39 5.62
C GLN A 75 7.69 18.60 4.79
N ILE A 76 6.62 18.11 5.41
CA ILE A 76 5.54 17.38 4.72
C ILE A 76 4.78 18.32 3.80
N GLU A 77 4.36 19.49 4.28
CA GLU A 77 3.70 20.52 3.48
C GLU A 77 4.58 20.93 2.29
N THR A 78 5.88 21.10 2.51
CA THR A 78 6.83 21.43 1.43
C THR A 78 6.97 20.29 0.41
N ILE A 79 6.90 19.01 0.85
CA ILE A 79 6.87 17.86 -0.06
C ILE A 79 5.60 17.88 -0.91
N GLU A 80 4.44 18.06 -0.28
CA GLU A 80 3.15 18.06 -0.97
C GLU A 80 3.05 19.20 -1.98
N GLU A 81 3.47 20.41 -1.60
CA GLU A 81 3.53 21.57 -2.50
C GLU A 81 4.48 21.33 -3.68
N PHE A 82 5.63 20.70 -3.44
CA PHE A 82 6.55 20.37 -4.52
C PHE A 82 5.92 19.35 -5.48
N LEU A 83 5.34 18.26 -4.96
CA LEU A 83 4.74 17.19 -5.75
C LEU A 83 3.56 17.70 -6.58
N ALA A 84 2.72 18.58 -6.03
CA ALA A 84 1.53 19.15 -6.68
C ALA A 84 1.83 20.19 -7.78
N GLY A 85 3.10 20.43 -8.10
CA GLY A 85 3.44 21.25 -9.26
C GLY A 85 3.20 22.75 -9.08
N PHE A 86 3.03 23.47 -10.18
CA PHE A 86 2.87 24.92 -10.18
C PHE A 86 1.44 25.36 -9.89
N ASP A 87 0.46 24.56 -10.31
CA ASP A 87 -0.95 24.84 -10.06
C ASP A 87 -1.41 24.46 -8.64
N GLY A 88 -0.62 23.64 -7.93
CA GLY A 88 -0.89 23.20 -6.56
C GLY A 88 -1.97 22.14 -6.47
N GLU A 89 -2.34 21.50 -7.59
CA GLU A 89 -3.37 20.48 -7.68
C GLU A 89 -2.72 19.13 -8.06
N PRO A 90 -2.73 18.12 -7.17
CA PRO A 90 -2.08 16.85 -7.47
C PRO A 90 -2.82 16.07 -8.56
N GLY A 91 -2.07 15.32 -9.37
CA GLY A 91 -2.57 14.46 -10.44
C GLY A 91 -2.70 15.17 -11.79
N THR A 92 -1.99 16.28 -11.98
CA THR A 92 -2.00 17.10 -13.20
C THR A 92 -0.74 16.87 -14.03
N ASP A 93 -0.67 17.48 -15.22
CA ASP A 93 0.45 17.32 -16.14
C ASP A 93 1.73 18.02 -15.63
N ASP A 94 1.63 18.92 -14.65
CA ASP A 94 2.75 19.68 -14.06
C ASP A 94 3.20 19.15 -12.68
N ASP A 95 2.66 18.02 -12.21
CA ASP A 95 3.15 17.31 -11.03
C ASP A 95 4.67 17.08 -11.12
N ASN A 96 5.38 17.33 -10.02
CA ASN A 96 6.79 16.98 -9.90
C ASN A 96 6.97 15.62 -9.22
N TYR A 97 8.20 15.13 -9.24
CA TYR A 97 8.61 14.00 -8.41
C TYR A 97 10.08 14.17 -8.02
N PHE A 98 10.45 13.62 -6.86
CA PHE A 98 11.84 13.52 -6.46
C PHE A 98 12.50 12.36 -7.20
N ALA A 99 13.50 12.65 -8.03
CA ALA A 99 14.25 11.64 -8.76
C ALA A 99 15.40 11.04 -7.93
N ASN A 100 15.88 11.79 -6.93
CA ASN A 100 16.98 11.36 -6.06
C ASN A 100 16.96 12.07 -4.70
N ALA A 101 17.75 11.57 -3.76
CA ALA A 101 17.84 12.13 -2.40
C ALA A 101 18.44 13.55 -2.33
N GLY A 102 19.22 13.97 -3.33
CA GLY A 102 19.77 15.32 -3.40
C GLY A 102 18.67 16.35 -3.61
N GLU A 103 17.78 16.10 -4.58
CA GLU A 103 16.61 16.96 -4.85
C GLU A 103 15.70 17.08 -3.63
N LEU A 104 15.45 15.97 -2.92
CA LEU A 104 14.68 16.01 -1.68
C LEU A 104 15.36 16.93 -0.65
N SER A 105 16.67 16.79 -0.47
CA SER A 105 17.44 17.59 0.48
C SER A 105 17.46 19.09 0.10
N ASP A 106 17.45 19.40 -1.19
CA ASP A 106 17.39 20.77 -1.69
C ASP A 106 16.02 21.43 -1.41
N VAL A 107 14.94 20.64 -1.36
CA VAL A 107 13.57 21.11 -1.12
C VAL A 107 13.25 21.22 0.37
N ILE A 108 13.48 20.16 1.15
CA ILE A 108 13.10 20.12 2.59
C ILE A 108 14.25 20.35 3.57
N GLY A 109 15.46 20.57 3.06
CA GLY A 109 16.69 20.66 3.86
C GLY A 109 17.25 19.29 4.27
N GLU A 110 18.30 19.32 5.09
CA GLU A 110 18.88 18.08 5.63
C GLU A 110 17.89 17.38 6.57
N THR A 111 17.55 16.14 6.23
CA THR A 111 16.83 15.23 7.14
C THR A 111 17.81 14.60 8.14
N GLU A 112 17.30 14.11 9.26
CA GLU A 112 18.13 13.35 10.20
C GLU A 112 18.75 12.12 9.52
N ARG A 113 19.95 11.72 9.98
CA ARG A 113 20.61 10.53 9.43
C ARG A 113 19.83 9.28 9.78
N GLY A 114 19.54 8.46 8.76
CA GLY A 114 18.88 7.17 8.94
C GLY A 114 17.36 7.20 8.75
N VAL A 115 16.80 8.31 8.26
CA VAL A 115 15.40 8.39 7.84
C VAL A 115 15.16 7.37 6.70
N PRO A 116 14.19 6.45 6.82
CA PRO A 116 13.98 5.36 5.88
C PRO A 116 13.20 5.83 4.63
N LEU A 117 13.73 6.81 3.90
CA LEU A 117 13.12 7.34 2.67
C LEU A 117 13.90 6.92 1.42
N SER A 118 13.16 6.73 0.34
CA SER A 118 13.64 6.40 -1.00
C SER A 118 12.77 7.09 -2.05
N GLN A 119 13.24 7.13 -3.29
CA GLN A 119 12.47 7.55 -4.47
C GLN A 119 12.10 6.34 -5.35
N GLN A 120 12.56 5.14 -4.99
CA GLN A 120 12.37 3.91 -5.76
C GLN A 120 11.13 3.14 -5.33
N ILE A 121 10.41 2.61 -6.32
CA ILE A 121 9.27 1.72 -6.11
C ILE A 121 9.80 0.31 -5.77
N SER A 122 9.53 -0.15 -4.55
CA SER A 122 9.90 -1.51 -4.08
C SER A 122 8.78 -2.54 -4.32
N VAL A 123 7.53 -2.07 -4.30
CA VAL A 123 6.33 -2.88 -4.49
C VAL A 123 5.33 -2.07 -5.30
N LEU A 124 4.70 -2.71 -6.28
CA LEU A 124 3.64 -2.14 -7.11
C LEU A 124 2.42 -3.06 -7.05
N THR A 125 1.28 -2.52 -6.63
CA THR A 125 -0.01 -3.23 -6.66
C THR A 125 -0.84 -2.70 -7.81
N VAL A 126 -1.33 -3.59 -8.67
CA VAL A 126 -2.22 -3.27 -9.79
C VAL A 126 -3.58 -3.90 -9.53
N LYS A 127 -4.60 -3.06 -9.42
CA LYS A 127 -6.01 -3.49 -9.35
C LYS A 127 -6.68 -3.21 -10.70
N VAL A 128 -7.11 -4.27 -11.37
CA VAL A 128 -7.89 -4.21 -12.61
C VAL A 128 -9.33 -4.56 -12.30
N THR A 129 -10.25 -3.63 -12.55
CA THR A 129 -11.68 -3.85 -12.38
C THR A 129 -12.37 -3.90 -13.74
N VAL A 130 -13.12 -4.97 -14.01
CA VAL A 130 -13.93 -5.14 -15.23
C VAL A 130 -15.40 -5.15 -14.85
N GLN A 131 -16.19 -4.27 -15.48
CA GLN A 131 -17.64 -4.21 -15.28
C GLN A 131 -18.36 -4.64 -16.56
N GLU A 132 -19.21 -5.67 -16.47
CA GLU A 132 -20.10 -6.08 -17.57
C GLU A 132 -21.52 -6.30 -17.05
N LYS A 133 -22.48 -5.55 -17.63
CA LYS A 133 -23.94 -5.78 -17.48
C LYS A 133 -24.43 -6.02 -16.04
N GLY A 134 -23.88 -5.30 -15.08
CA GLY A 134 -24.29 -5.36 -13.67
C GLY A 134 -23.39 -6.24 -12.78
N SER A 135 -22.42 -6.94 -13.36
CA SER A 135 -21.39 -7.66 -12.62
C SER A 135 -20.08 -6.87 -12.62
N SER A 136 -19.33 -6.93 -11.53
CA SER A 136 -18.01 -6.30 -11.36
C SER A 136 -17.01 -7.36 -10.90
N TYR A 137 -15.88 -7.46 -11.61
CA TYR A 137 -14.80 -8.41 -11.32
C TYR A 137 -13.52 -7.63 -11.07
N SER A 138 -12.85 -7.90 -9.95
CA SER A 138 -11.55 -7.29 -9.66
C SER A 138 -10.44 -8.34 -9.68
N LEU A 139 -9.35 -8.00 -10.36
CA LEU A 139 -8.08 -8.71 -10.34
C LEU A 139 -7.06 -7.83 -9.63
N ILE A 140 -6.46 -8.33 -8.56
CA ILE A 140 -5.36 -7.65 -7.87
C ILE A 140 -4.08 -8.45 -8.09
N GLY A 141 -3.05 -7.79 -8.61
CA GLY A 141 -1.71 -8.36 -8.79
C GLY A 141 -0.66 -7.48 -8.16
N THR A 142 0.28 -8.09 -7.44
CA THR A 142 1.39 -7.37 -6.78
C THR A 142 2.72 -7.78 -7.38
N LEU A 143 3.57 -6.79 -7.67
CA LEU A 143 4.93 -6.94 -8.12
C LEU A 143 5.88 -6.41 -7.04
N SER A 144 6.91 -7.18 -6.68
CA SER A 144 8.04 -6.66 -5.91
C SER A 144 9.27 -6.59 -6.79
N THR A 145 9.99 -5.47 -6.73
CA THR A 145 11.20 -5.23 -7.53
C THR A 145 12.48 -5.75 -6.86
N GLY A 146 12.36 -6.28 -5.63
CA GLY A 146 13.47 -6.78 -4.82
C GLY A 146 13.66 -8.30 -4.81
N LEU A 147 12.86 -9.07 -5.56
CA LEU A 147 13.09 -10.50 -5.73
C LEU A 147 14.19 -10.72 -6.76
N GLU A 148 15.39 -11.08 -6.30
CA GLU A 148 16.41 -11.62 -7.19
C GLU A 148 15.81 -12.76 -8.01
N THR A 149 15.88 -12.66 -9.34
CA THR A 149 15.63 -13.79 -10.22
C THR A 149 16.60 -14.90 -9.85
N SER A 150 16.11 -15.99 -9.26
CA SER A 150 16.91 -17.21 -9.14
C SER A 150 17.06 -17.81 -10.53
N GLU A 151 18.22 -17.62 -11.16
CA GLU A 151 18.59 -18.39 -12.36
C GLU A 151 18.71 -19.87 -11.97
N ASN A 152 17.65 -20.64 -12.21
CA ASN A 152 17.72 -22.10 -12.19
C ASN A 152 17.26 -22.67 -13.53
N GLY A 153 18.23 -23.09 -14.35
CA GLY A 153 18.09 -24.26 -15.25
C GLY A 153 17.72 -23.98 -16.70
N GLU A 154 18.75 -24.03 -17.57
CA GLU A 154 18.87 -24.63 -18.93
C GLU A 154 17.71 -24.69 -19.96
N THR A 155 16.54 -24.11 -19.73
CA THR A 155 15.48 -23.94 -20.72
C THR A 155 15.07 -22.48 -20.69
N GLY A 156 15.30 -21.75 -21.79
CA GLY A 156 15.02 -20.30 -21.91
C GLY A 156 13.53 -19.93 -21.86
N GLU A 157 12.81 -20.49 -20.90
CA GLU A 157 11.46 -20.10 -20.52
C GLU A 157 11.60 -18.98 -19.47
N LEU A 158 11.04 -17.81 -19.79
CA LEU A 158 11.04 -16.67 -18.87
C LEU A 158 10.11 -17.02 -17.70
N GLU A 159 10.69 -17.53 -16.61
CA GLU A 159 9.97 -17.68 -15.35
C GLU A 159 9.82 -16.30 -14.72
N TYR A 160 8.65 -15.69 -14.91
CA TYR A 160 8.35 -14.41 -14.30
C TYR A 160 8.17 -14.61 -12.78
N PRO A 161 8.85 -13.83 -11.92
CA PRO A 161 8.87 -14.05 -10.47
C PRO A 161 7.56 -13.65 -9.75
N PHE A 162 6.43 -13.55 -10.46
CA PHE A 162 5.16 -13.13 -9.88
C PHE A 162 4.10 -14.21 -10.03
N LEU A 163 3.41 -14.52 -8.94
CA LEU A 163 2.11 -15.20 -8.96
C LEU A 163 1.34 -14.86 -7.70
N PHE A 164 0.41 -13.91 -7.79
CA PHE A 164 -0.80 -13.88 -6.96
C PHE A 164 -1.93 -13.33 -7.82
N LEU A 165 -2.79 -14.23 -8.29
CA LEU A 165 -4.02 -13.89 -8.98
C LEU A 165 -5.15 -14.01 -7.96
N GLU A 166 -5.49 -12.92 -7.26
CA GLU A 166 -6.68 -12.92 -6.41
C GLU A 166 -7.88 -12.44 -7.23
N LEU A 167 -8.76 -13.39 -7.56
CA LEU A 167 -10.06 -13.12 -8.17
C LEU A 167 -11.09 -12.88 -7.05
N ARG A 168 -11.50 -11.63 -6.86
CA ARG A 168 -12.63 -11.28 -5.97
C ARG A 168 -13.87 -10.98 -6.81
N GLU A 169 -14.94 -11.73 -6.59
CA GLU A 169 -16.29 -11.44 -7.11
C GLU A 169 -16.99 -10.54 -6.09
N GLU A 170 -17.29 -9.30 -6.46
CA GLU A 170 -18.14 -8.42 -5.65
C GLU A 170 -19.55 -8.40 -6.25
N PRO A 171 -20.61 -8.72 -5.47
CA PRO A 171 -21.97 -8.62 -5.95
C PRO A 171 -22.30 -7.16 -6.28
N GLY A 172 -22.63 -6.89 -7.53
CA GLY A 172 -23.03 -5.56 -7.98
C GLY A 172 -24.23 -5.05 -7.18
N MET A 173 -24.15 -3.82 -6.66
CA MET A 173 -25.28 -3.12 -6.09
C MET A 173 -26.44 -3.12 -7.10
N ASN A 174 -27.49 -3.86 -6.77
CA ASN A 174 -28.75 -3.81 -7.49
C ASN A 174 -29.36 -2.41 -7.31
N ASN A 175 -29.08 -1.48 -8.21
CA ASN A 175 -29.82 -0.22 -8.34
C ASN A 175 -31.22 -0.46 -8.96
N ALA A 176 -31.99 -1.36 -8.36
CA ALA A 176 -33.41 -1.49 -8.61
C ALA A 176 -34.17 -0.90 -7.42
N SER A 177 -34.31 0.43 -7.41
CA SER A 177 -35.32 1.09 -6.59
C SER A 177 -36.71 0.59 -7.02
N PRO A 178 -37.53 -0.01 -6.13
CA PRO A 178 -38.93 -0.20 -6.43
C PRO A 178 -39.63 1.14 -6.24
N SER A 179 -40.28 1.60 -7.31
CA SER A 179 -41.29 2.66 -7.32
C SER A 179 -42.48 2.35 -6.42
#